data_AF-A0A520BR67-F1
#
_entry.id   AF-A0A520BR67-F1
#
_cell.length_a   1.000
_cell.length_b   1.000
_cell.length_c   1.000
_cell.angle_alpha   90.00
_cell.angle_beta   90.00
_cell.angle_gamma   90.00
#
_symmetry.space_group_name_H-M   'P 1'
#
loop_
_entity.id
_entity.type
_entity.pdbx_description
1 polymer ?
#
loop_
_entity_poly.entity_id
_entity_poly.type
_entity_poly.pdbx_seq_one_letter_code
_entity_poly.pdbx_strand_id
1 'polypeptide(L)'
;MQATLPPQLADFADLARGYCGWCEGHSLGTNPEAQAACWLSRLYASALSLPPRECENENGPPDLPAAELAQAEGNLAPFMGWYYRECFDPHPYLKDEPVMGDLGDDLLDIYKDLKWGLALFEAGDINDSLWYWSFLHKIHWGSHAVGGLFALHCMHISKTD
;
A
#
# COMPACT_ATOMS: atom_id res chain seq x y z
N MET A 1 1.20 -32.22 7.29
CA MET A 1 -0.09 -31.53 7.57
C MET A 1 0.04 -30.16 6.95
N GLN A 2 -0.72 -29.84 5.89
CA GLN A 2 -0.77 -28.46 5.41
C GLN A 2 -1.48 -27.64 6.49
N ALA A 3 -0.75 -26.72 7.12
CA ALA A 3 -1.36 -25.76 8.02
C ALA A 3 -2.34 -24.92 7.18
N THR A 4 -3.62 -24.97 7.53
CA THR A 4 -4.63 -24.10 6.90
C THR A 4 -4.27 -22.66 7.23
N LEU A 5 -4.08 -21.83 6.21
CA LEU A 5 -3.77 -20.40 6.38
C LEU A 5 -4.88 -19.76 7.22
N PRO A 6 -4.55 -18.84 8.16
CA PRO A 6 -5.54 -18.03 8.81
C PRO A 6 -6.40 -17.31 7.76
N PRO A 7 -7.74 -17.31 7.86
CA PRO A 7 -8.61 -16.66 6.87
C PRO A 7 -8.23 -15.21 6.58
N GLN A 8 -7.85 -14.46 7.62
CA GLN A 8 -7.43 -13.06 7.52
C GLN A 8 -6.22 -12.86 6.60
N LEU A 9 -5.31 -13.83 6.58
CA LEU A 9 -4.13 -13.78 5.74
C LEU A 9 -4.48 -14.02 4.26
N ALA A 10 -5.33 -15.01 3.99
CA ALA A 10 -5.79 -15.26 2.62
C ALA A 10 -6.57 -14.06 2.06
N ASP A 11 -7.46 -13.48 2.88
CA ASP A 11 -8.24 -12.30 2.52
C ASP A 11 -7.32 -11.09 2.22
N PHE A 12 -6.29 -10.87 3.05
CA PHE A 12 -5.33 -9.79 2.82
C PHE A 12 -4.48 -10.03 1.57
N ALA A 13 -4.02 -11.26 1.34
CA ALA A 13 -3.24 -11.61 0.15
C ALA A 13 -4.05 -11.39 -1.14
N ASP A 14 -5.35 -11.73 -1.14
CA ASP A 14 -6.23 -11.47 -2.28
C ASP A 14 -6.44 -9.96 -2.50
N LEU A 15 -6.55 -9.18 -1.41
CA LEU A 15 -6.66 -7.73 -1.49
C LEU A 15 -5.37 -7.07 -2.02
N ALA A 16 -4.22 -7.50 -1.52
CA ALA A 16 -2.91 -7.06 -1.99
C ALA A 16 -2.72 -7.40 -3.48
N ARG A 17 -3.08 -8.62 -3.90
CA ARG A 17 -3.04 -9.02 -5.32
C ARG A 17 -3.96 -8.15 -6.18
N GLY A 18 -5.14 -7.81 -5.68
CA GLY A 18 -6.07 -6.91 -6.35
C GLY A 18 -5.48 -5.51 -6.55
N TYR A 19 -4.85 -4.94 -5.52
CA TYR A 19 -4.19 -3.64 -5.61
C TYR A 19 -2.98 -3.65 -6.55
N CYS A 20 -2.11 -4.66 -6.43
CA CYS A 20 -0.97 -4.81 -7.33
C CYS A 20 -1.42 -4.95 -8.78
N GLY A 21 -2.44 -5.78 -9.06
CA GLY A 21 -2.99 -5.91 -10.39
C GLY A 21 -3.67 -4.64 -10.93
N TRP A 22 -4.25 -3.82 -10.06
CA TRP A 22 -4.74 -2.49 -10.43
C TRP A 22 -3.61 -1.54 -10.80
N CYS A 23 -2.51 -1.54 -10.03
CA CYS A 23 -1.31 -0.75 -10.33
C CYS A 23 -0.67 -1.21 -11.65
N GLU A 24 -0.50 -2.51 -11.86
CA GLU A 24 0.14 -3.13 -13.03
C GLU A 24 -0.75 -3.11 -14.30
N GLY A 25 -1.99 -2.61 -14.19
CA GLY A 25 -2.93 -2.55 -15.29
C GLY A 25 -2.45 -1.68 -16.47
N HIS A 26 -3.13 -1.81 -17.61
CA HIS A 26 -2.87 -0.96 -18.79
C HIS A 26 -3.62 0.38 -18.74
N SER A 27 -4.60 0.48 -17.84
CA SER A 27 -5.42 1.67 -17.64
C SER A 27 -6.06 1.61 -16.26
N LEU A 28 -6.09 2.74 -15.56
CA LEU A 28 -6.82 2.91 -14.31
C LEU A 28 -8.36 2.99 -14.50
N GLY A 29 -8.85 2.98 -15.74
CA GLY A 29 -10.28 3.05 -16.05
C GLY A 29 -10.92 4.39 -15.68
N THR A 30 -12.18 4.37 -15.25
CA THR A 30 -12.96 5.57 -14.90
C THR A 30 -12.91 5.85 -13.40
N ASN A 31 -12.84 7.13 -13.02
CA ASN A 31 -12.75 7.57 -11.62
C ASN A 31 -11.56 6.95 -10.84
N PRO A 32 -10.33 7.06 -11.37
CA PRO A 32 -9.15 6.45 -10.76
C PRO A 32 -8.90 6.94 -9.32
N GLU A 33 -9.26 8.19 -8.99
CA GLU A 33 -9.13 8.78 -7.66
C GLU A 33 -10.02 8.06 -6.63
N ALA A 34 -11.28 7.77 -7.01
CA ALA A 34 -12.20 7.04 -6.16
C ALA A 34 -11.77 5.57 -6.00
N GLN A 35 -11.21 4.97 -7.06
CA GLN A 35 -10.65 3.62 -6.99
C GLN A 35 -9.43 3.58 -6.06
N ALA A 36 -8.50 4.52 -6.18
CA ALA A 36 -7.35 4.65 -5.30
C ALA A 36 -7.80 4.76 -3.84
N ALA A 37 -8.75 5.65 -3.54
CA ALA A 37 -9.28 5.80 -2.18
C ALA A 37 -9.94 4.51 -1.65
N CYS A 38 -10.66 3.79 -2.51
CA CYS A 38 -11.24 2.48 -2.17
C CYS A 38 -10.15 1.45 -1.85
N TRP A 39 -9.08 1.40 -2.63
CA TRP A 39 -7.96 0.51 -2.36
C TRP A 39 -7.26 0.84 -1.06
N LEU A 40 -6.86 2.10 -0.86
CA LEU A 40 -6.16 2.57 0.34
C LEU A 40 -6.96 2.27 1.61
N SER A 41 -8.25 2.60 1.59
CA SER A 41 -9.13 2.36 2.75
C SER A 41 -9.32 0.87 3.05
N ARG A 42 -9.52 0.03 2.03
CA ARG A 42 -9.67 -1.43 2.21
C ARG A 42 -8.39 -2.07 2.70
N LEU A 43 -7.24 -1.71 2.12
CA LEU A 43 -5.93 -2.24 2.49
C LEU A 43 -5.62 -1.91 3.94
N TYR A 44 -5.75 -0.64 4.32
CA TYR A 44 -5.52 -0.18 5.68
C TYR A 44 -6.42 -0.92 6.68
N ALA A 45 -7.74 -0.99 6.40
CA ALA A 45 -8.69 -1.67 7.27
C ALA A 45 -8.37 -3.18 7.42
N SER A 46 -7.97 -3.84 6.34
CA SER A 46 -7.63 -5.27 6.36
C SER A 46 -6.35 -5.54 7.14
N ALA A 47 -5.32 -4.70 6.99
CA ALA A 47 -4.04 -4.84 7.69
C ALA A 47 -4.16 -4.74 9.22
N LEU A 48 -5.14 -3.98 9.74
CA LEU A 48 -5.41 -3.90 11.18
C LEU A 48 -5.76 -5.25 11.82
N SER A 49 -6.20 -6.23 11.02
CA SER A 49 -6.55 -7.57 11.48
C SER A 49 -5.42 -8.59 11.32
N LEU A 50 -4.27 -8.20 10.75
CA LEU A 50 -3.13 -9.10 10.57
C LEU A 50 -2.46 -9.40 11.91
N PRO A 51 -2.18 -10.66 12.25
CA PRO A 51 -1.48 -11.00 13.46
C PRO A 51 -0.02 -10.52 13.39
N PRO A 52 0.54 -9.94 14.46
CA PRO A 52 1.97 -9.65 14.49
C PRO A 52 2.77 -10.94 14.39
N ARG A 53 3.88 -10.88 13.64
CA ARG A 53 4.89 -11.93 13.51
C ARG A 53 6.28 -11.33 13.70
N GLU A 54 7.26 -12.19 13.88
CA GLU A 54 8.68 -11.85 13.81
C GLU A 54 9.19 -12.22 12.43
N CYS A 55 10.19 -11.49 11.92
CA CYS A 55 10.85 -11.83 10.66
C CYS A 55 11.83 -12.97 10.94
N GLU A 56 11.80 -14.02 10.13
CA GLU A 56 12.80 -15.08 10.17
C GLU A 56 13.83 -14.90 9.04
N ASN A 57 13.49 -14.10 8.02
CA ASN A 57 14.34 -13.83 6.87
C ASN A 57 15.31 -12.65 7.07
N GLU A 58 16.60 -12.96 7.18
CA GLU A 58 17.69 -11.97 7.27
C GLU A 58 18.09 -11.36 5.92
N ASN A 59 17.71 -11.97 4.79
CA ASN A 59 18.17 -11.59 3.44
C ASN A 59 17.33 -10.48 2.80
N GLY A 60 16.26 -10.03 3.44
CA GLY A 60 15.32 -9.08 2.85
C GLY A 60 14.34 -9.73 1.87
N PRO A 61 13.42 -8.96 1.28
CA PRO A 61 12.49 -9.49 0.28
C PRO A 61 13.24 -9.69 -1.06
N PRO A 62 12.73 -10.55 -1.96
CA PRO A 62 13.29 -10.68 -3.29
C PRO A 62 13.15 -9.38 -4.10
N ASP A 63 13.99 -9.22 -5.12
CA ASP A 63 13.83 -8.14 -6.09
C ASP A 63 12.47 -8.22 -6.79
N LEU A 64 11.83 -7.07 -6.96
CA LEU A 64 10.57 -7.00 -7.70
C LEU A 64 10.84 -7.22 -9.20
N PRO A 65 9.95 -7.94 -9.91
CA PRO A 65 10.09 -8.10 -11.35
C PRO A 65 10.07 -6.73 -12.07
N ALA A 66 11.17 -6.38 -12.73
CA ALA A 66 11.36 -5.06 -13.33
C ALA A 66 10.27 -4.68 -14.34
N ALA A 67 9.70 -5.67 -15.05
CA ALA A 67 8.62 -5.44 -16.00
C ALA A 67 7.30 -5.02 -15.33
N GLU A 68 6.98 -5.60 -14.18
CA GLU A 68 5.76 -5.29 -13.42
C GLU A 68 5.90 -3.94 -12.72
N LEU A 69 7.08 -3.66 -12.16
CA LEU A 69 7.40 -2.35 -11.60
C LEU A 69 7.26 -1.23 -12.65
N ALA A 70 7.83 -1.42 -13.85
CA ALA A 70 7.71 -0.44 -14.93
C ALA A 70 6.26 -0.25 -15.40
N GLN A 71 5.42 -1.30 -15.35
CA GLN A 71 3.99 -1.18 -15.64
C GLN A 71 3.27 -0.36 -14.57
N ALA A 72 3.53 -0.64 -13.29
CA ALA A 72 2.98 0.12 -12.17
C ALA A 72 3.38 1.60 -12.24
N GLU A 73 4.66 1.90 -12.47
CA GLU A 73 5.16 3.26 -12.67
C GLU A 73 4.42 3.98 -13.81
N GLY A 74 4.26 3.32 -14.96
CA GLY A 74 3.58 3.89 -16.12
C GLY A 74 2.09 4.14 -15.89
N ASN A 75 1.40 3.21 -15.24
CA ASN A 75 -0.04 3.29 -15.02
C ASN A 75 -0.40 4.27 -13.88
N LEU A 76 0.47 4.42 -12.87
CA LEU A 76 0.31 5.38 -11.77
C LEU A 76 0.83 6.79 -12.09
N ALA A 77 1.55 6.96 -13.20
CA ALA A 77 2.07 8.26 -13.66
C ALA A 77 1.06 9.44 -13.63
N PRO A 78 -0.25 9.26 -13.91
CA PRO A 78 -1.22 10.36 -13.81
C PRO A 78 -1.38 10.98 -12.42
N PHE A 79 -1.02 10.25 -11.35
CA PHE A 79 -1.02 10.75 -9.98
C PHE A 79 0.29 11.42 -9.57
N MET A 80 1.37 11.25 -10.34
CA MET A 80 2.67 11.81 -9.99
C MET A 80 2.61 13.34 -9.97
N GLY A 81 3.17 13.94 -8.93
CA GLY A 81 3.13 15.39 -8.72
C GLY A 81 1.83 15.89 -8.09
N TRP A 82 0.94 15.00 -7.64
CA TRP A 82 -0.23 15.38 -6.86
C TRP A 82 0.20 15.62 -5.41
N TYR A 83 0.84 16.76 -5.20
CA TYR A 83 1.45 17.10 -3.93
C TYR A 83 0.43 17.47 -2.85
N TYR A 84 0.69 17.02 -1.63
CA TYR A 84 -0.07 17.39 -0.45
C TYR A 84 0.86 17.68 0.73
N ARG A 85 0.31 18.32 1.76
CA ARG A 85 1.02 18.54 3.02
C ARG A 85 0.92 17.30 3.87
N GLU A 86 2.03 16.61 4.05
CA GLU A 86 2.12 15.44 4.91
C GLU A 86 2.55 15.86 6.32
N CYS A 87 1.86 15.31 7.31
CA CYS A 87 2.12 15.53 8.72
C CYS A 87 2.27 14.16 9.39
N PHE A 88 3.51 13.80 9.73
CA PHE A 88 3.82 12.49 10.32
C PHE A 88 3.29 12.33 11.73
N ASP A 89 3.28 13.42 12.52
CA ASP A 89 2.69 13.43 13.86
C ASP A 89 1.67 14.58 13.95
N PRO A 90 0.36 14.26 13.98
CA PRO A 90 -0.70 15.26 14.01
C PRO A 90 -0.90 15.89 15.41
N HIS A 91 -0.04 15.60 16.38
CA HIS A 91 -0.19 16.11 17.74
C HIS A 91 -0.14 17.66 17.77
N PRO A 92 -1.18 18.33 18.29
CA PRO A 92 -1.42 19.77 18.09
C PRO A 92 -0.40 20.70 18.77
N TYR A 93 0.47 20.16 19.63
CA TYR A 93 1.51 20.93 20.30
C TYR A 93 2.90 20.77 19.65
N LEU A 94 3.02 19.90 18.63
CA LEU A 94 4.23 19.85 17.81
C LEU A 94 4.29 21.07 16.89
N LYS A 95 5.52 21.45 16.54
CA LYS A 95 5.80 22.65 15.74
C LYS A 95 6.55 22.33 14.46
N ASP A 96 6.70 21.05 14.15
CA ASP A 96 7.33 20.60 12.92
C ASP A 96 6.49 21.07 11.73
N GLU A 97 7.16 21.68 10.75
CA GLU A 97 6.49 22.08 9.52
C GLU A 97 6.09 20.83 8.72
N PRO A 98 4.90 20.80 8.11
CA PRO A 98 4.51 19.72 7.21
C PRO A 98 5.53 19.55 6.09
N VAL A 99 5.79 18.31 5.72
CA VAL A 99 6.59 18.00 4.53
C VAL A 99 5.68 17.89 3.31
N MET A 100 6.28 17.70 2.15
CA MET A 100 5.58 17.49 0.89
C MET A 100 5.48 15.99 0.61
N GLY A 101 4.26 15.46 0.63
CA GLY A 101 3.95 14.13 0.11
C GLY A 101 3.55 14.21 -1.36
N ASP A 102 3.70 13.12 -2.11
CA ASP A 102 3.27 12.97 -3.50
C ASP A 102 2.40 11.72 -3.60
N LEU A 103 1.12 11.90 -3.93
CA LEU A 103 0.17 10.79 -4.00
C LEU A 103 0.60 9.69 -5.00
N GLY A 104 1.24 10.06 -6.11
CA GLY A 104 1.71 9.06 -7.07
C GLY A 104 2.85 8.20 -6.51
N ASP A 105 3.78 8.84 -5.79
CA ASP A 105 4.88 8.17 -5.09
C ASP A 105 4.35 7.26 -3.97
N ASP A 106 3.42 7.78 -3.15
CA ASP A 106 2.77 7.02 -2.08
C ASP A 106 2.08 5.75 -2.62
N LEU A 107 1.32 5.86 -3.72
CA LEU A 107 0.65 4.71 -4.34
C LEU A 107 1.67 3.67 -4.83
N LEU A 108 2.78 4.13 -5.40
CA LEU A 108 3.84 3.26 -5.91
C LEU A 108 4.64 2.59 -4.77
N ASP A 109 4.86 3.29 -3.66
CA ASP A 109 5.55 2.73 -2.49
C ASP A 109 4.68 1.71 -1.75
N ILE A 110 3.38 1.97 -1.62
CA ILE A 110 2.40 0.97 -1.15
C ILE A 110 2.43 -0.26 -2.07
N TYR A 111 2.53 -0.06 -3.39
CA TYR A 111 2.63 -1.16 -4.35
C TYR A 111 3.86 -2.03 -4.08
N LYS A 112 5.05 -1.43 -3.94
CA LYS A 112 6.30 -2.17 -3.70
C LYS A 112 6.23 -2.99 -2.40
N ASP A 113 5.78 -2.36 -1.32
CA ASP A 113 5.66 -2.99 0.01
C ASP A 113 4.70 -4.20 -0.01
N LEU A 114 3.56 -4.05 -0.68
CA LEU A 114 2.59 -5.13 -0.82
C LEU A 114 3.12 -6.24 -1.74
N LYS A 115 3.78 -5.89 -2.84
CA LYS A 115 4.32 -6.84 -3.82
C LYS A 115 5.45 -7.70 -3.24
N TRP A 116 6.29 -7.14 -2.37
CA TRP A 116 7.28 -7.93 -1.63
C TRP A 116 6.66 -9.00 -0.75
N GLY A 117 5.65 -8.62 0.06
CA GLY A 117 4.95 -9.60 0.88
C GLY A 117 4.19 -10.64 0.04
N LEU A 118 3.66 -10.26 -1.12
CA LEU A 118 3.04 -11.19 -2.07
C LEU A 118 4.04 -12.20 -2.62
N ALA A 119 5.23 -11.76 -3.02
CA ALA A 119 6.27 -12.65 -3.54
C ALA A 119 6.66 -13.72 -2.50
N LEU A 120 6.81 -13.33 -1.23
CA LEU A 120 7.07 -14.26 -0.13
C LEU A 120 5.88 -15.20 0.11
N PHE A 121 4.66 -14.67 0.10
CA PHE A 121 3.46 -15.46 0.27
C PHE A 121 3.31 -16.54 -0.82
N GLU A 122 3.61 -16.19 -2.08
CA GLU A 122 3.55 -17.09 -3.23
C GLU A 122 4.69 -18.12 -3.25
N ALA A 123 5.83 -17.80 -2.65
CA ALA A 123 6.91 -18.75 -2.38
C ALA A 123 6.59 -19.74 -1.24
N GLY A 124 5.54 -19.46 -0.44
CA GLY A 124 5.16 -20.25 0.73
C GLY A 124 5.76 -19.76 2.05
N ASP A 125 6.44 -18.60 2.03
CA ASP A 125 7.08 -17.97 3.20
C ASP A 125 6.05 -17.12 3.98
N ILE A 126 5.12 -17.84 4.63
CA ILE A 126 3.94 -17.25 5.27
C ILE A 126 4.28 -16.34 6.46
N ASN A 127 5.27 -16.71 7.28
CA ASN A 127 5.66 -15.89 8.44
C ASN A 127 6.28 -14.57 8.00
N ASP A 128 7.17 -14.61 7.01
CA ASP A 128 7.84 -13.40 6.52
C ASP A 128 6.86 -12.51 5.75
N SER A 129 5.99 -13.05 4.90
CA SER A 129 4.95 -12.23 4.23
C SER A 129 4.07 -11.47 5.25
N LEU A 130 3.63 -12.14 6.32
CA LEU A 130 2.90 -11.51 7.42
C LEU A 130 3.73 -10.43 8.13
N TRP A 131 5.01 -10.70 8.39
CA TRP A 131 5.90 -9.71 8.98
C TRP A 131 6.00 -8.48 8.09
N TYR A 132 6.33 -8.64 6.80
CA TYR A 132 6.48 -7.52 5.85
C TYR A 132 5.22 -6.66 5.80
N TRP A 133 4.05 -7.27 5.57
CA TRP A 133 2.81 -6.52 5.49
C TRP A 133 2.46 -5.80 6.80
N SER A 134 2.54 -6.50 7.94
CA SER A 134 2.13 -5.93 9.24
C SER A 134 3.14 -4.95 9.84
N PHE A 135 4.44 -5.13 9.56
CA PHE A 135 5.51 -4.25 10.01
C PHE A 135 5.55 -2.98 9.18
N LEU A 136 5.60 -3.09 7.85
CA LEU A 136 5.63 -1.93 6.95
C LEU A 136 4.32 -1.13 7.02
N HIS A 137 3.19 -1.77 7.38
CA HIS A 137 1.97 -1.03 7.68
C HIS A 137 2.16 -0.02 8.81
N LYS A 138 2.94 -0.38 9.85
CA LYS A 138 3.13 0.47 11.02
C LYS A 138 4.15 1.58 10.80
N ILE A 139 5.12 1.35 9.91
CA ILE A 139 6.28 2.24 9.78
C ILE A 139 6.43 2.90 8.40
N HIS A 140 5.65 2.49 7.40
CA HIS A 140 5.80 2.92 6.01
C HIS A 140 4.45 2.96 5.25
N TRP A 141 4.07 1.92 4.49
CA TRP A 141 2.90 2.00 3.59
C TRP A 141 1.58 2.40 4.28
N GLY A 142 1.42 2.15 5.59
CA GLY A 142 0.23 2.59 6.31
C GLY A 142 0.12 4.11 6.47
N SER A 143 1.23 4.84 6.66
CA SER A 143 1.21 6.31 6.69
C SER A 143 0.90 6.87 5.31
N HIS A 144 1.52 6.31 4.27
CA HIS A 144 1.22 6.63 2.87
C HIS A 144 -0.25 6.40 2.54
N ALA A 145 -0.85 5.31 3.02
CA ALA A 145 -2.26 5.02 2.76
C ALA A 145 -3.20 6.06 3.41
N VAL A 146 -2.95 6.49 4.64
CA VAL A 146 -3.81 7.49 5.30
C VAL A 146 -3.55 8.90 4.79
N GLY A 147 -2.29 9.26 4.49
CA GLY A 147 -1.91 10.52 3.86
C GLY A 147 -2.51 10.66 2.48
N GLY A 148 -2.33 9.65 1.63
CA GLY A 148 -2.92 9.56 0.31
C GLY A 148 -4.45 9.58 0.33
N LEU A 149 -5.10 8.88 1.28
CA LEU A 149 -6.56 8.92 1.43
C LEU A 149 -7.06 10.32 1.81
N PHE A 150 -6.36 11.02 2.72
CA PHE A 150 -6.67 12.39 3.06
C PHE A 150 -6.49 13.33 1.86
N ALA A 151 -5.39 13.19 1.13
CA ALA A 151 -5.12 13.95 -0.08
C ALA A 151 -6.22 13.77 -1.13
N LEU A 152 -6.57 12.51 -1.45
CA LEU A 152 -7.67 12.16 -2.35
C LEU A 152 -9.00 12.75 -1.88
N HIS A 153 -9.28 12.70 -0.58
CA HIS A 153 -10.50 13.25 -0.01
C HIS A 153 -10.60 14.76 -0.24
N CYS A 154 -9.57 15.50 0.15
CA CYS A 154 -9.54 16.96 0.03
C CYS A 154 -9.42 17.45 -1.41
N MET A 155 -8.71 16.73 -2.28
CA MET A 155 -8.44 17.18 -3.63
C MET A 155 -9.54 16.79 -4.62
N HIS A 156 -10.20 15.65 -4.40
CA HIS A 156 -11.15 15.08 -5.35
C HIS A 156 -12.51 14.75 -4.69
N ILE A 157 -12.55 13.83 -3.73
CA ILE A 157 -13.82 13.21 -3.27
C ILE A 157 -14.79 14.24 -2.66
N SER A 158 -14.28 15.17 -1.87
CA SER A 158 -15.10 16.23 -1.24
C SER A 158 -15.58 17.30 -2.23
N LYS A 159 -15.12 17.26 -3.49
CA LYS A 159 -15.46 18.22 -4.54
C LYS A 159 -16.36 17.61 -5.63
N THR A 160 -16.69 16.33 -5.52
CA THR A 160 -17.62 15.67 -6.44
C THR A 160 -19.05 15.99 -5.98
N ASP A 161 -19.84 16.59 -6.87
CA ASP A 161 -21.27 16.89 -6.66
C ASP A 161 -22.15 15.63 -6.65
#